data_AF-A0A2M8ELW8-F1
#
_entry.id   AF-A0A2M8ELW8-F1
#
_cell.length_a   1.000
_cell.length_b   1.000
_cell.length_c   1.000
_cell.angle_alpha   90.00
_cell.angle_beta   90.00
_cell.angle_gamma   90.00
#
_symmetry.space_group_name_H-M   'P 1'
#
loop_
_entity.id
_entity.type
_entity.pdbx_description
1 polymer ?
#
loop_
_entity_poly.entity_id
_entity_poly.type
_entity_poly.pdbx_seq_one_letter_code
_entity_poly.pdbx_strand_id
1 'polypeptide(L)'
;MKFFIDGRMPAWIGENGESPYTTWLKITQTQQDFEQTLNKYKTDYLLIANGTFLDLLLRENPAKYNYKEVQRDAQGVIYKYKSN
;
A
#
# COMPACT_ATOMS: atom_id res chain seq x y z
N MET A 1 14.46 -0.15 9.79
CA MET A 1 14.79 -0.46 8.39
C MET A 1 13.73 0.21 7.53
N LYS A 2 14.10 0.93 6.46
CA LYS A 2 13.16 1.63 5.56
C LYS A 2 13.27 0.97 4.18
N PHE A 3 12.14 0.62 3.57
CA PHE A 3 12.10 -0.01 2.26
C PHE A 3 11.25 0.83 1.30
N PHE A 4 11.67 0.92 0.04
CA PHE A 4 10.93 1.54 -1.05
C PHE A 4 10.74 0.50 -2.14
N ILE A 5 9.49 0.28 -2.57
CA ILE A 5 9.13 -0.73 -3.57
C ILE A 5 8.68 0.01 -4.83
N ASP A 6 9.47 -0.12 -5.91
CA ASP A 6 9.13 0.35 -7.26
C ASP A 6 8.57 -0.84 -8.07
N GLY A 7 7.46 -0.62 -8.79
CA GLY A 7 6.83 -1.63 -9.63
C GLY A 7 7.69 -2.13 -10.80
N ARG A 8 8.84 -1.51 -11.07
CA ARG A 8 9.79 -1.90 -12.12
C ARG A 8 10.87 -2.89 -11.65
N MET A 9 10.76 -3.46 -10.44
CA MET A 9 11.75 -4.39 -9.88
C MET A 9 11.22 -5.82 -9.68
N PRO A 10 10.85 -6.55 -10.75
CA PRO A 10 10.31 -7.92 -10.63
C PRO A 10 11.37 -8.98 -10.29
N ALA A 11 12.68 -8.67 -10.43
CA ALA A 11 13.74 -9.68 -10.40
C ALA A 11 14.34 -9.98 -9.02
N TRP A 12 14.00 -9.19 -7.99
CA TRP A 12 14.49 -9.47 -6.63
C TRP A 12 13.59 -10.47 -5.94
N ILE A 13 14.21 -11.50 -5.34
CA ILE A 13 13.51 -12.43 -4.47
C ILE A 13 13.27 -11.67 -3.16
N GLY A 14 12.01 -11.34 -2.90
CA GLY A 14 11.57 -10.74 -1.64
C GLY A 14 11.33 -11.80 -0.56
N GLU A 15 10.69 -11.38 0.53
CA GLU A 15 10.33 -12.31 1.60
C GLU A 15 9.38 -13.41 1.10
N ASN A 16 9.54 -14.63 1.62
CA ASN A 16 8.77 -15.82 1.23
C ASN A 16 8.91 -16.25 -0.23
N GLY A 17 9.95 -15.80 -0.94
CA GLY A 17 10.18 -16.17 -2.34
C GLY A 17 9.36 -15.38 -3.36
N GLU A 18 8.53 -14.42 -2.91
CA GLU A 18 7.76 -13.56 -3.79
C GLU A 18 8.52 -12.29 -4.16
N SER A 19 8.39 -11.83 -5.40
CA SER A 19 9.01 -10.56 -5.78
C SER A 19 8.32 -9.37 -5.09
N PRO A 20 9.05 -8.28 -4.77
CA PRO A 20 8.45 -7.05 -4.25
C PRO A 20 7.33 -6.51 -5.14
N TYR A 21 7.43 -6.70 -6.46
CA TYR A 21 6.39 -6.35 -7.41
C TYR A 21 5.10 -7.15 -7.18
N THR A 22 5.22 -8.46 -6.97
CA THR A 22 4.08 -9.33 -6.64
C THR A 22 3.40 -8.87 -5.36
N THR A 23 4.18 -8.59 -4.31
CA THR A 23 3.66 -8.06 -3.04
C THR A 23 2.93 -6.72 -3.25
N TRP A 24 3.53 -5.80 -4.01
CA TRP A 24 2.92 -4.51 -4.34
C TRP A 24 1.61 -4.64 -5.13
N LEU A 25 1.57 -5.55 -6.11
CA LEU A 25 0.35 -5.81 -6.90
C LEU A 25 -0.77 -6.33 -6.01
N LYS A 26 -0.48 -7.31 -5.15
CA LYS A 26 -1.46 -7.87 -4.20
C LYS A 26 -2.03 -6.79 -3.28
N ILE A 27 -1.19 -5.89 -2.78
CA ILE A 27 -1.61 -4.76 -1.97
C ILE A 27 -2.51 -3.80 -2.76
N THR A 28 -2.05 -3.36 -3.93
CA THR A 28 -2.76 -2.37 -4.76
C THR A 28 -4.11 -2.90 -5.28
N GLN A 29 -4.19 -4.20 -5.52
CA GLN A 29 -5.41 -4.92 -5.93
C GLN A 29 -6.28 -5.35 -4.76
N THR A 30 -5.93 -5.00 -3.52
CA THR A 30 -6.69 -5.35 -2.31
C THR A 30 -6.95 -6.85 -2.19
N GLN A 31 -5.97 -7.68 -2.59
CA GLN A 31 -6.09 -9.13 -2.47
C GLN A 31 -6.17 -9.55 -0.99
N GLN A 32 -6.62 -10.78 -0.78
CA GLN A 32 -6.69 -11.37 0.55
C GLN A 32 -5.35 -11.19 1.28
N ASP A 33 -5.43 -10.69 2.52
CA ASP A 33 -4.31 -10.42 3.42
C ASP A 33 -3.41 -9.19 3.16
N PHE A 34 -3.87 -8.25 2.32
CA PHE A 34 -3.09 -7.02 2.09
C PHE A 34 -2.87 -6.20 3.38
N GLU A 35 -3.84 -6.16 4.29
CA GLU A 35 -3.74 -5.43 5.55
C GLU A 35 -2.63 -6.00 6.44
N GLN A 36 -2.58 -7.33 6.58
CA GLN A 36 -1.56 -8.05 7.33
C GLN A 36 -0.18 -7.80 6.71
N THR A 37 -0.11 -7.71 5.39
CA THR A 37 1.12 -7.39 4.67
C THR A 37 1.59 -5.97 5.01
N LEU A 38 0.70 -4.97 4.97
CA LEU A 38 1.01 -3.59 5.36
C LEU A 38 1.44 -3.50 6.84
N ASN A 39 0.76 -4.23 7.73
CA ASN A 39 1.10 -4.30 9.15
C ASN A 39 2.46 -4.96 9.38
N LYS A 40 2.78 -6.04 8.66
CA LYS A 40 4.08 -6.73 8.72
C LYS A 40 5.22 -5.79 8.36
N TYR A 41 5.04 -5.00 7.31
CA TYR A 41 6.03 -3.99 6.89
C TYR A 41 6.04 -2.72 7.75
N LYS A 42 5.12 -2.60 8.72
CA LYS A 42 4.93 -1.40 9.54
C LYS A 42 4.77 -0.16 8.65
N THR A 43 3.92 -0.27 7.65
CA THR A 43 3.74 0.77 6.64
C THR A 43 2.98 1.96 7.22
N ASP A 44 3.70 3.05 7.49
CA ASP A 44 3.08 4.28 8.01
C ASP A 44 2.48 5.17 6.92
N TYR A 45 3.01 5.07 5.69
CA TYR A 45 2.59 5.90 4.56
C TYR A 45 2.41 5.06 3.30
N LEU A 46 1.38 5.41 2.53
CA LEU A 46 1.12 4.86 1.22
C LEU A 46 1.11 6.01 0.21
N LEU A 47 1.89 5.88 -0.85
CA LEU A 47 1.77 6.70 -2.04
C LEU A 47 1.26 5.79 -3.16
N ILE A 48 0.04 6.05 -3.62
CA ILE A 48 -0.62 5.24 -4.65
C ILE A 48 -1.28 6.12 -5.71
N ALA A 49 -1.45 5.57 -6.91
CA ALA A 49 -2.14 6.26 -7.99
C ALA A 49 -3.63 6.42 -7.66
N ASN A 50 -4.22 7.52 -8.15
CA ASN A 50 -5.65 7.79 -8.02
C ASN A 50 -6.48 6.68 -8.69
N GLY A 51 -7.56 6.25 -8.04
CA GLY A 51 -8.54 5.31 -8.61
C GLY A 51 -8.10 3.85 -8.63
N THR A 52 -6.96 3.51 -8.00
CA THR A 52 -6.62 2.09 -7.74
C THR A 52 -7.63 1.47 -6.78
N PHE A 53 -7.75 0.14 -6.77
CA PHE A 53 -8.65 -0.56 -5.84
C PHE A 53 -8.35 -0.19 -4.39
N LEU A 54 -7.06 -0.09 -4.02
CA LEU A 54 -6.66 0.34 -2.69
C LEU A 54 -7.06 1.80 -2.40
N ASP A 55 -6.90 2.72 -3.35
CA ASP A 55 -7.35 4.12 -3.17
C ASP A 55 -8.87 4.18 -2.92
N LEU A 56 -9.65 3.50 -3.75
CA LEU A 56 -11.11 3.45 -3.62
C LEU A 56 -11.51 2.87 -2.26
N LEU A 57 -10.90 1.74 -1.85
CA LEU A 57 -11.18 1.06 -0.60
C LEU A 57 -10.88 1.94 0.63
N LEU A 58 -9.71 2.57 0.66
CA LEU A 58 -9.29 3.43 1.78
C LEU A 58 -10.14 4.70 1.88
N ARG A 59 -10.57 5.25 0.74
CA ARG A 59 -11.44 6.42 0.69
C ARG A 59 -12.86 6.11 1.17
N GLU A 60 -13.40 4.95 0.82
CA GLU A 60 -14.75 4.54 1.23
C GLU A 60 -14.81 4.13 2.70
N ASN A 61 -13.71 3.59 3.25
CA ASN A 61 -13.69 2.98 4.59
C ASN A 61 -12.51 3.45 5.47
N PRO A 62 -12.24 4.76 5.62
CA PRO A 62 -11.01 5.25 6.25
C PRO A 62 -10.88 4.84 7.73
N ALA A 63 -12.00 4.68 8.45
CA ALA A 63 -12.03 4.27 9.84
C ALA A 63 -11.71 2.77 10.03
N LYS A 64 -12.05 1.91 9.06
CA LYS A 64 -11.81 0.47 9.13
C LYS A 64 -10.32 0.15 9.01
N TYR A 65 -9.65 0.84 8.10
CA TYR A 65 -8.26 0.55 7.73
C TYR A 65 -7.24 1.44 8.47
N ASN A 66 -7.69 2.40 9.29
CA ASN A 66 -6.86 3.36 10.00
C ASN A 66 -5.92 4.20 9.10
N TYR A 67 -6.21 4.32 7.82
CA TYR A 67 -5.49 5.21 6.91
C TYR A 67 -6.28 6.50 6.69
N LYS A 68 -5.61 7.64 6.83
CA LYS A 68 -6.17 8.97 6.53
C LYS A 68 -5.50 9.55 5.30
N GLU A 69 -6.29 10.07 4.37
CA GLU A 69 -5.77 10.89 3.28
C GLU A 69 -5.09 12.15 3.85
N VAL A 70 -3.86 12.41 3.41
CA VAL A 70 -3.06 13.58 3.80
C VAL A 70 -2.95 14.58 2.65
N GLN A 71 -2.76 14.08 1.43
CA GLN A 71 -2.61 14.88 0.23
C GLN A 71 -3.08 14.10 -0.98
N ARG A 72 -3.71 14.79 -1.94
CA ARG A 72 -4.09 14.26 -3.24
C ARG A 72 -3.84 15.31 -4.31
N ASP A 73 -3.31 14.88 -5.44
CA ASP A 73 -3.18 15.70 -6.64
C ASP A 73 -3.54 14.89 -7.89
N ALA A 74 -3.27 15.43 -9.09
CA ALA A 74 -3.57 14.76 -10.35
C ALA A 74 -2.79 13.44 -10.55
N GLN A 75 -1.62 13.27 -9.92
CA GLN A 75 -0.74 12.13 -10.08
C GLN A 75 -1.02 11.01 -9.08
N GLY A 76 -1.45 11.35 -7.86
CA GLY A 76 -1.78 10.34 -6.86
C GLY A 76 -2.24 10.89 -5.53
N VAL A 77 -2.22 10.00 -4.54
CA VAL A 77 -2.68 10.25 -3.19
C VAL A 77 -1.71 9.67 -2.17
N ILE A 78 -1.52 10.42 -1.08
CA ILE A 78 -0.77 10.01 0.10
C ILE A 78 -1.75 9.71 1.22
N TYR A 79 -1.71 8.48 1.71
CA TYR A 79 -2.36 8.09 2.96
C TYR A 79 -1.33 7.94 4.08
N LYS A 80 -1.73 8.31 5.29
CA LYS A 80 -0.96 8.09 6.52
C LYS A 80 -1.75 7.20 7.47
N TYR A 81 -1.09 6.18 8.00
CA TYR A 81 -1.64 5.36 9.08
C TYR A 81 -1.80 6.21 10.34
N LYS A 82 -3.01 6.24 10.90
CA LYS A 82 -3.29 6.83 12.20
C LYS A 82 -2.86 5.82 13.26
N SER A 83 -1.61 5.92 13.70
CA SER A 83 -1.22 5.33 14.98
C SER A 83 -1.97 6.09 16.09
N ASN A 84 -2.72 5.37 16.91
CA ASN A 84 -3.28 5.90 18.17
C ASN A 84 -2.16 6.12 19.18
#